data_AF-E9F836-F1
#
_entry.id   AF-E9F836-F1
#
_cell.length_a   1.000
_cell.length_b   1.000
_cell.length_c   1.000
_cell.angle_alpha   90.00
_cell.angle_beta   90.00
_cell.angle_gamma   90.00
#
_symmetry.space_group_name_H-M   'P 1'
#
loop_
_entity.id
_entity.type
_entity.pdbx_description
1 polymer ?
#
loop_
_entity_poly.entity_id
_entity_poly.type
_entity_poly.pdbx_seq_one_letter_code
_entity_poly.pdbx_strand_id
1 'polypeptide(L)'
;MLRSIRSKNMRYVFLTNGGGAHEDAKVASLSKRLGLSIDEDVIRDRVILSHTPMRGWADEVKKQTVLITGSHPETARKIANEYGFERAVTPADLIHANGDLYPFDNLKDTLHSEFRPLPDGKSASAIKDPYSKNLAGDALKIDQILVWNDPRDWSLDIQVIHDLLVSHNGYLGTLSSRNGNRGLPNNGWQQDGQPELWISNLDLVWKTEYPVNRFGTGAFLEALKGVWSAVTNGAELHYNALGKPSQFTYDYAHTRLLQYYSTMKGGREVGGRKDATPLRRVYMIGDNPESDIRGANEYCPEDGTEWVSILVRTGVWTETETEREPRYKPGAIVDDVVDGIVWALRNEGVDVDRKTLLAGGG
;
A
#
# COMPACT_ATOMS: atom_id res chain seq x y z
N MET A 1 9.88 16.38 -21.33
CA MET A 1 10.12 16.48 -19.87
C MET A 1 10.89 15.30 -19.28
N LEU A 2 10.31 14.10 -19.08
CA LEU A 2 11.02 13.00 -18.38
C LEU A 2 12.35 12.59 -19.04
N ARG A 3 12.41 12.59 -20.37
CA ARG A 3 13.66 12.42 -21.13
C ARG A 3 14.72 13.49 -20.78
N SER A 4 14.30 14.74 -20.60
CA SER A 4 15.17 15.85 -20.20
C SER A 4 15.67 15.71 -18.75
N ILE A 5 14.79 15.27 -17.83
CA ILE A 5 15.19 14.95 -16.45
C ILE A 5 16.23 13.82 -16.45
N ARG A 6 15.99 12.80 -17.27
CA ARG A 6 16.89 11.66 -17.40
C ARG A 6 18.25 12.06 -18.00
N SER A 7 18.27 12.88 -19.05
CA SER A 7 19.53 13.33 -19.68
C SER A 7 20.39 14.21 -18.77
N LYS A 8 19.79 14.89 -17.79
CA LYS A 8 20.49 15.63 -16.73
C LYS A 8 20.97 14.75 -15.56
N ASN A 9 20.82 13.43 -15.67
CA ASN A 9 21.20 12.48 -14.63
C ASN A 9 20.57 12.82 -13.26
N MET A 10 19.29 13.21 -13.27
CA MET A 10 18.51 13.39 -12.05
C MET A 10 17.94 12.06 -11.57
N ARG A 11 17.91 11.85 -10.25
CA ARG A 11 17.29 10.68 -9.62
C ARG A 11 15.81 10.96 -9.39
N TYR A 12 14.97 9.99 -9.73
CA TYR A 12 13.54 10.07 -9.46
C TYR A 12 12.93 8.68 -9.37
N VAL A 13 11.85 8.60 -8.62
CA VAL A 13 10.95 7.46 -8.54
C VAL A 13 9.51 7.97 -8.63
N PHE A 14 8.62 7.13 -9.13
CA PHE A 14 7.18 7.31 -9.08
C PHE A 14 6.66 6.59 -7.83
N LEU A 15 6.30 7.35 -6.80
CA LEU A 15 5.77 6.82 -5.54
C LEU A 15 4.25 7.00 -5.49
N THR A 16 3.50 5.90 -5.58
CA THR A 16 2.04 5.92 -5.60
C THR A 16 1.44 5.00 -4.53
N ASN A 17 0.36 5.48 -3.91
CA ASN A 17 -0.49 4.69 -3.04
C ASN A 17 -1.51 3.83 -3.82
N GLY A 18 -1.55 3.98 -5.15
CA GLY A 18 -2.30 3.07 -6.00
C GLY A 18 -1.66 1.69 -6.04
N GLY A 19 -2.49 0.65 -6.16
CA GLY A 19 -2.06 -0.74 -6.22
C GLY A 19 -2.93 -1.58 -7.16
N GLY A 20 -2.89 -2.90 -6.99
CA GLY A 20 -3.74 -3.85 -7.73
C GLY A 20 -3.17 -4.38 -9.04
N ALA A 21 -1.98 -3.93 -9.44
CA ALA A 21 -1.22 -4.50 -10.55
C ALA A 21 0.26 -4.65 -10.15
N HIS A 22 1.00 -5.51 -10.85
CA HIS A 22 2.46 -5.63 -10.71
C HIS A 22 3.14 -4.33 -11.19
N GLU A 23 4.34 -4.04 -10.70
CA GLU A 23 5.14 -2.88 -11.12
C GLU A 23 5.29 -2.83 -12.63
N ASP A 24 5.63 -3.96 -13.27
CA ASP A 24 5.85 -4.02 -14.72
C ASP A 24 4.59 -3.68 -15.53
N ALA A 25 3.43 -4.15 -15.07
CA ALA A 25 2.15 -3.81 -15.68
C ALA A 25 1.87 -2.31 -15.53
N LYS A 26 2.22 -1.70 -14.38
CA LYS A 26 2.10 -0.26 -14.17
C LYS A 26 3.07 0.53 -15.04
N VAL A 27 4.32 0.08 -15.16
CA VAL A 27 5.35 0.67 -16.03
C VAL A 27 4.86 0.65 -17.47
N ALA A 28 4.38 -0.49 -17.99
CA ALA A 28 3.85 -0.60 -19.34
C ALA A 28 2.65 0.34 -19.60
N SER A 29 1.72 0.41 -18.64
CA SER A 29 0.59 1.34 -18.70
C SER A 29 1.03 2.80 -18.75
N LEU A 30 1.99 3.18 -17.89
CA LEU A 30 2.51 4.54 -17.81
C LEU A 30 3.31 4.92 -19.05
N SER A 31 4.17 4.04 -19.56
CA SER A 31 4.92 4.25 -20.80
C SER A 31 3.99 4.53 -21.97
N LYS A 32 2.93 3.73 -22.13
CA LYS A 32 1.91 3.95 -23.16
C LYS A 32 1.22 5.31 -23.03
N ARG A 33 0.78 5.68 -21.82
CA ARG A 33 0.10 6.96 -21.57
C ARG A 33 0.99 8.18 -21.84
N LEU A 34 2.30 8.04 -21.61
CA LEU A 34 3.28 9.11 -21.80
C LEU A 34 3.95 9.10 -23.19
N GLY A 35 3.55 8.19 -24.09
CA GLY A 35 4.13 8.07 -25.43
C GLY A 35 5.62 7.69 -25.40
N LEU A 36 6.03 6.88 -24.42
CA LEU A 36 7.40 6.39 -24.25
C LEU A 36 7.48 4.90 -24.65
N SER A 37 8.61 4.50 -25.22
CA SER A 37 8.90 3.06 -25.39
C SER A 37 9.22 2.43 -24.04
N ILE A 38 8.88 1.14 -23.88
CA ILE A 38 9.21 0.36 -22.69
C ILE A 38 10.73 0.15 -22.53
N ASP A 39 11.45 0.21 -23.65
CA ASP A 39 12.91 0.07 -23.70
C ASP A 39 13.64 1.35 -23.26
N GLU A 40 12.92 2.48 -23.21
CA GLU A 40 13.50 3.72 -22.70
C GLU A 40 13.74 3.61 -21.19
N ASP A 41 14.98 3.89 -20.77
CA ASP A 41 15.37 3.96 -19.38
C ASP A 41 14.87 5.25 -18.70
N VAL A 42 13.54 5.39 -18.65
CA VAL A 42 12.83 6.55 -18.10
C VAL A 42 11.86 6.13 -16.99
N ILE A 43 11.17 4.99 -17.14
CA ILE A 43 10.17 4.55 -16.15
C ILE A 43 10.58 3.23 -15.48
N ARG A 44 11.25 2.34 -16.21
CA ARG A 44 11.65 1.01 -15.73
C ARG A 44 12.34 1.10 -14.37
N ASP A 45 12.03 0.19 -13.45
CA ASP A 45 12.62 0.11 -12.11
C ASP A 45 12.41 1.36 -11.21
N ARG A 46 11.54 2.30 -11.59
CA ARG A 46 11.29 3.54 -10.84
C ARG A 46 9.88 3.62 -10.27
N VAL A 47 9.03 2.63 -10.47
CA VAL A 47 7.66 2.63 -9.94
C VAL A 47 7.62 1.90 -8.60
N ILE A 48 7.06 2.56 -7.59
CA ILE A 48 6.80 2.03 -6.26
C ILE A 48 5.29 2.21 -6.01
N LEU A 49 4.59 1.09 -5.91
CA LEU A 49 3.18 0.98 -5.58
C LEU A 49 3.00 0.83 -4.06
N SER A 50 1.75 0.87 -3.59
CA SER A 50 1.42 0.73 -2.16
C SER A 50 1.93 -0.57 -1.54
N HIS A 51 1.89 -1.67 -2.30
CA HIS A 51 2.26 -3.02 -1.86
C HIS A 51 3.73 -3.38 -2.15
N THR A 52 4.43 -2.64 -3.04
CA THR A 52 5.82 -2.93 -3.42
C THR A 52 6.78 -3.07 -2.24
N PRO A 53 6.70 -2.25 -1.17
CA PRO A 53 7.61 -2.38 -0.03
C PRO A 53 7.54 -3.77 0.65
N MET A 54 6.42 -4.49 0.53
CA MET A 54 6.28 -5.85 1.06
C MET A 54 7.16 -6.88 0.34
N ARG A 55 7.65 -6.58 -0.88
CA ARG A 55 8.67 -7.40 -1.55
C ARG A 55 9.97 -7.50 -0.72
N GLY A 56 10.28 -6.46 0.06
CA GLY A 56 11.46 -6.42 0.93
C GLY A 56 11.26 -7.06 2.31
N TRP A 57 10.09 -7.63 2.61
CA TRP A 57 9.84 -8.28 3.90
C TRP A 57 10.68 -9.53 4.08
N ALA A 58 10.93 -9.88 5.34
CA ALA A 58 11.72 -11.04 5.72
C ALA A 58 11.08 -12.36 5.24
N ASP A 59 11.90 -13.32 4.83
CA ASP A 59 11.44 -14.59 4.28
C ASP A 59 10.63 -15.41 5.30
N GLU A 60 10.92 -15.27 6.59
CA GLU A 60 10.15 -15.92 7.65
C GLU A 60 8.69 -15.43 7.67
N VAL A 61 8.46 -14.14 7.40
CA VAL A 61 7.11 -13.56 7.30
C VAL A 61 6.43 -14.04 6.03
N LYS A 62 7.14 -14.08 4.90
CA LYS A 62 6.59 -14.53 3.61
C LYS A 62 6.21 -16.02 3.60
N LYS A 63 6.84 -16.82 4.45
CA LYS A 63 6.47 -18.22 4.66
C LYS A 63 5.22 -18.39 5.50
N GLN A 64 4.74 -17.38 6.24
CA GLN A 64 3.51 -17.49 7.03
C GLN A 64 2.26 -17.60 6.15
N THR A 65 1.14 -18.05 6.72
CA THR A 65 -0.14 -18.06 6.00
C THR A 65 -0.76 -16.67 6.06
N VAL A 66 -0.97 -16.04 4.92
CA VAL A 66 -1.46 -14.67 4.83
C VAL A 66 -2.83 -14.63 4.15
N LEU A 67 -3.79 -13.91 4.72
CA LEU A 67 -5.01 -13.53 4.01
C LEU A 67 -4.70 -12.29 3.18
N ILE A 68 -4.91 -12.35 1.86
CA ILE A 68 -4.72 -11.22 0.96
C ILE A 68 -6.06 -10.84 0.35
N THR A 69 -6.41 -9.57 0.51
CA THR A 69 -7.57 -8.97 -0.16
C THR A 69 -7.18 -7.72 -0.95
N GLY A 70 -8.04 -7.38 -1.91
CA GLY A 70 -7.85 -6.28 -2.82
C GLY A 70 -8.97 -6.22 -3.85
N SER A 71 -8.86 -5.31 -4.81
CA SER A 71 -9.89 -5.12 -5.83
C SER A 71 -10.14 -6.37 -6.68
N HIS A 72 -9.08 -7.14 -6.89
CA HIS A 72 -9.09 -8.44 -7.56
C HIS A 72 -8.20 -9.37 -6.72
N PRO A 73 -8.77 -10.12 -5.76
CA PRO A 73 -7.98 -10.89 -4.80
C PRO A 73 -7.00 -11.86 -5.47
N GLU A 74 -7.39 -12.47 -6.60
CA GLU A 74 -6.50 -13.40 -7.30
C GLU A 74 -5.30 -12.72 -7.97
N THR A 75 -5.49 -11.52 -8.53
CA THR A 75 -4.37 -10.73 -9.04
C THR A 75 -3.43 -10.33 -7.91
N ALA A 76 -3.97 -9.90 -6.77
CA ALA A 76 -3.16 -9.57 -5.60
C ALA A 76 -2.37 -10.79 -5.09
N ARG A 77 -3.00 -11.97 -5.01
CA ARG A 77 -2.33 -13.23 -4.67
C ARG A 77 -1.19 -13.57 -5.64
N LYS A 78 -1.40 -13.45 -6.96
CA LYS A 78 -0.34 -13.73 -7.95
C LYS A 78 0.89 -12.85 -7.72
N ILE A 79 0.69 -11.55 -7.50
CA ILE A 79 1.77 -10.61 -7.20
C ILE A 79 2.44 -10.94 -5.86
N ALA A 80 1.68 -11.32 -4.83
CA ALA A 80 2.24 -11.75 -3.55
C ALA A 80 3.12 -12.99 -3.68
N ASN A 81 2.69 -13.98 -4.46
CA ASN A 81 3.50 -15.16 -4.75
C ASN A 81 4.81 -14.78 -5.47
N GLU A 82 4.76 -13.83 -6.41
CA GLU A 82 5.97 -13.30 -7.08
C GLU A 82 6.91 -12.57 -6.09
N TYR A 83 6.37 -11.98 -5.02
CA TYR A 83 7.16 -11.36 -3.95
C TYR A 83 7.74 -12.39 -2.96
N GLY A 84 7.32 -13.66 -3.09
CA GLY A 84 7.77 -14.78 -2.27
C GLY A 84 6.79 -15.22 -1.18
N PHE A 85 5.57 -14.66 -1.10
CA PHE A 85 4.56 -15.16 -0.17
C PHE A 85 4.06 -16.53 -0.63
N GLU A 86 4.44 -17.59 0.09
CA GLU A 86 4.18 -18.97 -0.36
C GLU A 86 2.74 -19.42 -0.07
N ARG A 87 2.14 -18.89 1.00
CA ARG A 87 0.84 -19.34 1.54
C ARG A 87 -0.17 -18.20 1.58
N ALA A 88 -0.41 -17.59 0.42
CA ALA A 88 -1.41 -16.55 0.24
C ALA A 88 -2.82 -17.13 -0.01
N VAL A 89 -3.72 -16.89 0.94
CA VAL A 89 -5.15 -17.24 0.91
C VAL A 89 -5.96 -16.00 0.58
N THR A 90 -7.04 -16.15 -0.17
CA THR A 90 -7.97 -15.06 -0.53
C THR A 90 -9.35 -15.34 0.05
N PRO A 91 -10.22 -14.31 0.18
CA PRO A 91 -11.61 -14.53 0.57
C PRO A 91 -12.35 -15.55 -0.32
N ALA A 92 -12.01 -15.61 -1.61
CA ALA A 92 -12.56 -16.59 -2.55
C ALA A 92 -12.26 -18.03 -2.11
N ASP A 93 -11.02 -18.32 -1.73
CA ASP A 93 -10.62 -19.65 -1.26
C ASP A 93 -11.43 -20.07 -0.02
N LEU A 94 -11.70 -19.12 0.89
CA LEU A 94 -12.42 -19.36 2.13
C LEU A 94 -13.90 -19.69 1.89
N ILE A 95 -14.62 -18.89 1.09
CA ILE A 95 -16.05 -19.11 0.83
C ILE A 95 -16.33 -20.32 -0.07
N HIS A 96 -15.34 -20.75 -0.86
CA HIS A 96 -15.41 -22.00 -1.62
C HIS A 96 -15.07 -23.22 -0.76
N ALA A 97 -14.15 -23.08 0.20
CA ALA A 97 -13.84 -24.15 1.16
C ALA A 97 -14.95 -24.36 2.20
N ASN A 98 -15.68 -23.28 2.55
CA ASN A 98 -16.80 -23.33 3.49
C ASN A 98 -17.90 -22.34 3.05
N GLY A 99 -18.99 -22.88 2.48
CA GLY A 99 -20.13 -22.07 2.04
C GLY A 99 -20.92 -21.41 3.19
N ASP A 100 -20.78 -21.92 4.42
CA ASP A 100 -21.46 -21.36 5.59
C ASP A 100 -20.70 -20.17 6.18
N LEU A 101 -19.49 -19.88 5.70
CA LEU A 101 -18.66 -18.77 6.19
C LEU A 101 -19.32 -17.41 5.94
N TYR A 102 -19.94 -17.24 4.77
CA TYR A 102 -20.60 -16.00 4.42
C TYR A 102 -21.89 -16.24 3.62
N PRO A 103 -23.07 -15.97 4.20
CA PRO A 103 -24.36 -16.31 3.59
C PRO A 103 -24.81 -15.36 2.49
N PHE A 104 -24.09 -14.25 2.25
CA PHE A 104 -24.45 -13.23 1.26
C PHE A 104 -23.50 -13.22 0.06
N ASP A 105 -23.08 -14.40 -0.39
CA ASP A 105 -22.03 -14.63 -1.38
C ASP A 105 -22.46 -14.37 -2.85
N ASN A 106 -23.27 -13.33 -3.09
CA ASN A 106 -23.77 -12.96 -4.43
C ASN A 106 -22.67 -12.70 -5.46
N LEU A 107 -21.43 -12.44 -5.01
CA LEU A 107 -20.25 -12.23 -5.86
C LEU A 107 -19.37 -13.48 -6.02
N LYS A 108 -19.78 -14.62 -5.46
CA LYS A 108 -19.02 -15.88 -5.49
C LYS A 108 -18.71 -16.37 -6.89
N ASP A 109 -19.70 -16.36 -7.77
CA ASP A 109 -19.55 -16.83 -9.16
C ASP A 109 -19.01 -15.75 -10.10
N THR A 110 -18.68 -14.56 -9.59
CA THR A 110 -18.16 -13.44 -10.38
C THR A 110 -16.80 -12.96 -9.86
N LEU A 111 -16.77 -12.05 -8.90
CA LEU A 111 -15.54 -11.51 -8.32
C LEU A 111 -14.66 -12.60 -7.69
N HIS A 112 -15.29 -13.63 -7.11
CA HIS A 112 -14.62 -14.72 -6.39
C HIS A 112 -14.68 -16.05 -7.12
N SER A 113 -14.84 -16.04 -8.45
CA SER A 113 -14.92 -17.27 -9.26
C SER A 113 -13.57 -18.00 -9.35
N GLU A 114 -12.45 -17.27 -9.27
CA GLU A 114 -11.10 -17.84 -9.21
C GLU A 114 -10.70 -18.14 -7.76
N PHE A 115 -10.51 -19.42 -7.44
CA PHE A 115 -10.07 -19.89 -6.12
C PHE A 115 -9.05 -21.03 -6.27
N ARG A 116 -8.34 -21.34 -5.18
CA ARG A 116 -7.42 -22.47 -5.05
C ARG A 116 -7.74 -23.25 -3.77
N PRO A 117 -7.34 -24.53 -3.68
CA PRO A 117 -7.34 -25.26 -2.42
C PRO A 117 -6.53 -24.53 -1.36
N LEU A 118 -6.95 -24.64 -0.10
CA LEU A 118 -6.21 -24.12 1.04
C LEU A 118 -4.84 -24.81 1.17
N PRO A 119 -3.80 -24.10 1.66
CA PRO A 119 -2.44 -24.63 1.73
C PRO A 119 -2.36 -25.84 2.67
N ASP A 120 -1.41 -26.74 2.41
CA ASP A 120 -1.04 -27.85 3.31
C ASP A 120 -2.19 -28.75 3.77
N GLY A 121 -3.25 -28.87 2.95
CA GLY A 121 -4.45 -29.66 3.30
C GLY A 121 -5.28 -29.07 4.43
N LYS A 122 -5.14 -27.76 4.70
CA LYS A 122 -5.90 -27.06 5.73
C LYS A 122 -7.38 -26.91 5.37
N SER A 123 -8.21 -26.71 6.38
CA SER A 123 -9.66 -26.68 6.30
C SER A 123 -10.22 -25.41 6.95
N ALA A 124 -11.14 -24.77 6.24
CA ALA A 124 -11.96 -23.65 6.73
C ALA A 124 -13.23 -24.13 7.46
N SER A 125 -13.43 -25.44 7.61
CA SER A 125 -14.61 -26.06 8.24
C SER A 125 -14.25 -26.99 9.41
N ALA A 126 -12.97 -26.98 9.82
CA ALA A 126 -12.47 -27.88 10.86
C ALA A 126 -13.01 -27.54 12.26
N ILE A 127 -13.39 -26.28 12.48
CA ILE A 127 -13.90 -25.79 13.77
C ILE A 127 -15.41 -25.89 13.79
N LYS A 128 -15.95 -26.58 14.80
CA LYS A 128 -17.40 -26.73 15.05
C LYS A 128 -17.89 -25.97 16.28
N ASP A 129 -17.00 -25.79 17.25
CA ASP A 129 -17.23 -25.00 18.46
C ASP A 129 -16.23 -23.84 18.46
N PRO A 130 -16.70 -22.58 18.38
CA PRO A 130 -15.82 -21.42 18.29
C PRO A 130 -14.96 -21.21 19.55
N TYR A 131 -15.36 -21.74 20.71
CA TYR A 131 -14.59 -21.59 21.95
C TYR A 131 -13.70 -22.80 22.26
N SER A 132 -13.64 -23.80 21.37
CA SER A 132 -12.79 -24.97 21.56
C SER A 132 -11.32 -24.59 21.55
N LYS A 133 -10.59 -25.04 22.58
CA LYS A 133 -9.12 -24.96 22.63
C LYS A 133 -8.44 -26.19 22.01
N ASN A 134 -9.21 -27.24 21.75
CA ASN A 134 -8.74 -28.44 21.07
C ASN A 134 -8.94 -28.23 19.57
N LEU A 135 -7.96 -27.59 18.94
CA LEU A 135 -7.98 -27.28 17.52
C LEU A 135 -7.62 -28.52 16.72
N ALA A 136 -8.38 -28.79 15.66
CA ALA A 136 -8.05 -29.85 14.73
C ALA A 136 -6.70 -29.55 14.03
N GLY A 137 -5.89 -30.58 13.74
CA GLY A 137 -4.56 -30.40 13.15
C GLY A 137 -4.57 -29.79 11.75
N ASP A 138 -5.70 -29.90 11.05
CA ASP A 138 -5.97 -29.31 9.74
C ASP A 138 -6.68 -27.96 9.81
N ALA A 139 -6.98 -27.42 11.00
CA ALA A 139 -7.61 -26.10 11.12
C ALA A 139 -6.74 -25.01 10.48
N LEU A 140 -7.36 -24.21 9.61
CA LEU A 140 -6.68 -23.09 8.95
C LEU A 140 -6.35 -22.00 9.96
N LYS A 141 -5.07 -21.67 10.06
CA LYS A 141 -4.56 -20.50 10.79
C LYS A 141 -4.13 -19.45 9.79
N ILE A 142 -4.54 -18.20 10.01
CA ILE A 142 -4.03 -17.02 9.31
C ILE A 142 -3.11 -16.27 10.28
N ASP A 143 -1.88 -16.00 9.85
CA ASP A 143 -0.88 -15.30 10.65
C ASP A 143 -0.87 -13.79 10.39
N GLN A 144 -1.24 -13.36 9.18
CA GLN A 144 -1.28 -11.95 8.78
C GLN A 144 -2.45 -11.68 7.84
N ILE A 145 -3.01 -10.47 7.91
CA ILE A 145 -4.04 -9.96 6.98
C ILE A 145 -3.44 -8.80 6.18
N LEU A 146 -3.43 -8.90 4.86
CA LEU A 146 -2.88 -7.91 3.94
C LEU A 146 -3.98 -7.34 3.04
N VAL A 147 -4.35 -6.08 3.27
CA VAL A 147 -5.28 -5.33 2.42
C VAL A 147 -4.45 -4.50 1.44
N TRP A 148 -4.28 -5.00 0.22
CA TRP A 148 -3.30 -4.48 -0.75
C TRP A 148 -3.80 -3.35 -1.64
N ASN A 149 -5.09 -3.28 -1.87
CA ASN A 149 -5.78 -2.14 -2.50
C ASN A 149 -7.29 -2.26 -2.21
N ASP A 150 -8.12 -1.49 -2.90
CA ASP A 150 -9.55 -1.30 -2.60
C ASP A 150 -10.36 -2.59 -2.80
N PRO A 151 -10.79 -3.30 -1.75
CA PRO A 151 -11.63 -4.48 -1.91
C PRO A 151 -12.95 -4.11 -2.57
N ARG A 152 -13.58 -5.05 -3.29
CA ARG A 152 -14.84 -4.82 -4.01
C ARG A 152 -16.06 -5.41 -3.32
N ASP A 153 -15.87 -6.44 -2.50
CA ASP A 153 -16.91 -6.99 -1.65
C ASP A 153 -16.64 -6.62 -0.19
N TRP A 154 -16.82 -5.34 0.14
CA TRP A 154 -16.55 -4.84 1.51
C TRP A 154 -17.29 -5.64 2.57
N SER A 155 -18.44 -6.21 2.22
CA SER A 155 -19.26 -6.99 3.14
C SER A 155 -18.58 -8.31 3.51
N LEU A 156 -18.13 -9.10 2.53
CA LEU A 156 -17.36 -10.32 2.75
C LEU A 156 -16.00 -10.01 3.39
N ASP A 157 -15.28 -9.03 2.85
CA ASP A 157 -13.94 -8.68 3.31
C ASP A 157 -13.95 -8.23 4.77
N ILE A 158 -14.88 -7.37 5.17
CA ILE A 158 -15.04 -6.95 6.57
C ILE A 158 -15.41 -8.14 7.46
N GLN A 159 -16.33 -9.01 7.03
CA GLN A 159 -16.72 -10.20 7.82
C GLN A 159 -15.51 -11.10 8.10
N VAL A 160 -14.77 -11.49 7.06
CA VAL A 160 -13.59 -12.37 7.18
C VAL A 160 -12.52 -11.72 8.07
N ILE A 161 -12.21 -10.44 7.83
CA ILE A 161 -11.21 -9.71 8.62
C ILE A 161 -11.65 -9.64 10.08
N HIS A 162 -12.91 -9.27 10.35
CA HIS A 162 -13.46 -9.23 11.69
C HIS A 162 -13.31 -10.58 12.40
N ASP A 163 -13.74 -11.67 11.76
CA ASP A 163 -13.72 -13.01 12.36
C ASP A 163 -12.31 -13.45 12.74
N LEU A 164 -11.32 -13.11 11.92
CA LEU A 164 -9.91 -13.33 12.24
C LEU A 164 -9.42 -12.45 13.39
N LEU A 165 -9.83 -11.19 13.46
CA LEU A 165 -9.43 -10.25 14.52
C LEU A 165 -10.07 -10.54 15.88
N VAL A 166 -11.16 -11.30 15.91
CA VAL A 166 -11.78 -11.80 17.16
C VAL A 166 -11.40 -13.26 17.46
N SER A 167 -10.68 -13.93 16.57
CA SER A 167 -10.35 -15.35 16.70
C SER A 167 -9.40 -15.68 17.85
N HIS A 168 -9.24 -16.95 18.18
CA HIS A 168 -8.14 -17.45 18.99
C HIS A 168 -6.92 -17.71 18.09
N ASN A 169 -5.80 -17.02 18.30
CA ASN A 169 -4.54 -17.23 17.58
C ASN A 169 -4.62 -17.19 16.04
N GLY A 170 -5.62 -16.53 15.45
CA GLY A 170 -5.80 -16.49 13.99
C GLY A 170 -6.43 -17.74 13.38
N TYR A 171 -6.95 -18.66 14.18
CA TYR A 171 -7.65 -19.84 13.67
C TYR A 171 -9.07 -19.47 13.24
N LEU A 172 -9.36 -19.67 11.95
CA LEU A 172 -10.65 -19.33 11.38
C LEU A 172 -11.79 -20.11 12.06
N GLY A 173 -12.90 -19.41 12.36
CA GLY A 173 -14.07 -19.98 13.02
C GLY A 173 -13.96 -20.10 14.55
N THR A 174 -12.86 -19.64 15.17
CA THR A 174 -12.72 -19.59 16.63
C THR A 174 -13.04 -18.19 17.18
N LEU A 175 -13.24 -18.09 18.50
CA LEU A 175 -13.37 -16.84 19.24
C LEU A 175 -12.42 -16.83 20.43
N SER A 176 -11.71 -15.72 20.62
CA SER A 176 -10.85 -15.57 21.79
C SER A 176 -11.67 -15.39 23.07
N SER A 177 -11.31 -16.16 24.10
CA SER A 177 -11.83 -15.99 25.46
C SER A 177 -11.41 -14.66 26.13
N ARG A 178 -10.47 -13.90 25.53
CA ARG A 178 -10.04 -12.59 26.03
C ARG A 178 -10.94 -11.45 25.57
N ASN A 179 -11.70 -11.64 24.49
CA ASN A 179 -12.56 -10.62 23.91
C ASN A 179 -13.58 -10.09 24.93
N GLY A 180 -13.67 -8.76 25.04
CA GLY A 180 -14.58 -8.08 25.97
C GLY A 180 -14.18 -8.12 27.45
N ASN A 181 -13.03 -8.69 27.80
CA ASN A 181 -12.53 -8.70 29.17
C ASN A 181 -11.99 -7.31 29.57
N ARG A 182 -12.82 -6.55 30.31
CA ARG A 182 -12.51 -5.20 30.82
C ARG A 182 -11.30 -5.13 31.77
N GLY A 183 -10.83 -6.25 32.29
CA GLY A 183 -9.62 -6.32 33.12
C GLY A 183 -8.32 -6.32 32.31
N LEU A 184 -8.40 -6.43 30.98
CA LEU A 184 -7.25 -6.40 30.08
C LEU A 184 -7.18 -5.07 29.32
N PRO A 185 -6.00 -4.66 28.82
CA PRO A 185 -5.91 -3.49 27.94
C PRO A 185 -6.86 -3.65 26.74
N ASN A 186 -7.37 -2.56 26.17
CA ASN A 186 -8.33 -2.59 25.05
C ASN A 186 -9.48 -3.62 25.22
N ASN A 187 -9.93 -3.88 26.45
CA ASN A 187 -10.92 -4.92 26.79
C ASN A 187 -10.58 -6.33 26.25
N GLY A 188 -9.30 -6.65 26.11
CA GLY A 188 -8.80 -7.94 25.63
C GLY A 188 -8.98 -8.22 24.14
N TRP A 189 -9.52 -7.28 23.36
CA TRP A 189 -9.62 -7.37 21.90
C TRP A 189 -8.23 -7.30 21.26
N GLN A 190 -7.98 -8.18 20.27
CA GLN A 190 -6.67 -8.34 19.61
C GLN A 190 -5.50 -8.65 20.57
N GLN A 191 -5.74 -9.45 21.63
CA GLN A 191 -4.70 -9.81 22.61
C GLN A 191 -4.46 -11.31 22.78
N ASP A 192 -4.88 -12.13 21.84
CA ASP A 192 -4.79 -13.59 21.92
C ASP A 192 -4.13 -14.20 20.68
N GLY A 193 -3.14 -13.49 20.13
CA GLY A 193 -2.38 -13.92 18.97
C GLY A 193 -3.14 -13.84 17.65
N GLN A 194 -4.17 -12.99 17.56
CA GLN A 194 -4.84 -12.71 16.28
C GLN A 194 -3.84 -12.13 15.26
N PRO A 195 -4.07 -12.37 13.95
CA PRO A 195 -3.18 -11.88 12.90
C PRO A 195 -3.08 -10.36 12.92
N GLU A 196 -1.91 -9.82 12.58
CA GLU A 196 -1.81 -8.37 12.38
C GLU A 196 -2.53 -7.98 11.09
N LEU A 197 -3.17 -6.80 11.12
CA LEU A 197 -3.84 -6.22 9.98
C LEU A 197 -2.93 -5.18 9.33
N TRP A 198 -2.55 -5.39 8.08
CA TRP A 198 -1.73 -4.47 7.29
C TRP A 198 -2.54 -3.86 6.16
N ILE A 199 -2.63 -2.52 6.15
CA ILE A 199 -3.30 -1.75 5.10
C ILE A 199 -2.24 -1.08 4.22
N SER A 200 -2.25 -1.31 2.92
CA SER A 200 -1.20 -0.80 2.02
C SER A 200 -1.32 0.70 1.70
N ASN A 201 -2.50 1.29 1.91
CA ASN A 201 -2.83 2.67 1.56
C ASN A 201 -3.91 3.22 2.50
N LEU A 202 -3.69 4.42 3.06
CA LEU A 202 -4.62 5.11 3.94
C LEU A 202 -5.43 6.23 3.28
N ASP A 203 -5.25 6.47 1.98
CA ASP A 203 -5.96 7.54 1.27
C ASP A 203 -7.48 7.31 1.34
N LEU A 204 -8.18 8.22 2.03
CA LEU A 204 -9.64 8.20 2.12
C LEU A 204 -10.28 8.42 0.75
N VAL A 205 -9.72 9.37 0.00
CA VAL A 205 -10.20 9.77 -1.32
C VAL A 205 -9.05 9.85 -2.33
N TRP A 206 -9.37 9.62 -3.60
CA TRP A 206 -8.44 9.77 -4.72
C TRP A 206 -9.14 10.36 -5.96
N LYS A 207 -8.33 10.94 -6.86
CA LYS A 207 -8.83 11.59 -8.08
C LYS A 207 -8.99 10.59 -9.23
N THR A 208 -10.13 10.70 -9.93
CA THR A 208 -10.43 9.94 -11.16
C THR A 208 -10.89 10.91 -12.26
N GLU A 209 -11.31 10.38 -13.42
CA GLU A 209 -11.95 11.17 -14.49
C GLU A 209 -13.33 11.74 -14.07
N TYR A 210 -13.96 11.16 -13.04
CA TYR A 210 -15.20 11.71 -12.49
C TYR A 210 -14.92 13.04 -11.75
N PRO A 211 -15.81 14.05 -11.85
CA PRO A 211 -15.56 15.38 -11.27
C PRO A 211 -15.30 15.36 -9.75
N VAL A 212 -16.00 14.49 -9.03
CA VAL A 212 -15.91 14.37 -7.55
C VAL A 212 -14.95 13.25 -7.17
N ASN A 213 -14.11 13.48 -6.16
CA ASN A 213 -13.17 12.47 -5.65
C ASN A 213 -13.90 11.17 -5.29
N ARG A 214 -13.25 10.04 -5.52
CA ARG A 214 -13.78 8.70 -5.24
C ARG A 214 -13.13 8.16 -3.97
N PHE A 215 -13.85 7.30 -3.25
CA PHE A 215 -13.30 6.64 -2.07
C PHE A 215 -12.20 5.63 -2.46
N GLY A 216 -11.16 5.59 -1.64
CA GLY A 216 -10.05 4.64 -1.73
C GLY A 216 -10.04 3.64 -0.57
N THR A 217 -8.90 3.00 -0.36
CA THR A 217 -8.69 1.97 0.67
C THR A 217 -8.87 2.55 2.07
N GLY A 218 -8.58 3.84 2.27
CA GLY A 218 -8.86 4.53 3.53
C GLY A 218 -10.35 4.50 3.90
N ALA A 219 -11.26 4.63 2.93
CA ALA A 219 -12.70 4.55 3.21
C ALA A 219 -13.15 3.12 3.59
N PHE A 220 -12.54 2.10 2.98
CA PHE A 220 -12.74 0.71 3.41
C PHE A 220 -12.29 0.51 4.87
N LEU A 221 -11.13 1.05 5.24
CA LEU A 221 -10.64 1.00 6.61
C LEU A 221 -11.57 1.74 7.59
N GLU A 222 -12.09 2.91 7.22
CA GLU A 222 -13.06 3.63 8.07
C GLU A 222 -14.38 2.86 8.21
N ALA A 223 -14.83 2.15 7.16
CA ALA A 223 -15.98 1.25 7.26
C ALA A 223 -15.69 0.08 8.21
N LEU A 224 -14.52 -0.55 8.11
CA LEU A 224 -14.07 -1.59 9.02
C LEU A 224 -13.99 -1.10 10.47
N LYS A 225 -13.44 0.09 10.72
CA LYS A 225 -13.41 0.73 12.04
C LYS A 225 -14.81 0.97 12.59
N GLY A 226 -15.75 1.40 11.75
CA GLY A 226 -17.15 1.59 12.13
C GLY A 226 -17.80 0.29 12.61
N VAL A 227 -17.65 -0.80 11.84
CA VAL A 227 -18.14 -2.13 12.21
C VAL A 227 -17.45 -2.62 13.49
N TRP A 228 -16.13 -2.52 13.56
CA TRP A 228 -15.34 -2.91 14.72
C TRP A 228 -15.81 -2.20 15.99
N SER A 229 -15.94 -0.87 15.94
CA SER A 229 -16.40 -0.07 17.08
C SER A 229 -17.80 -0.48 17.54
N ALA A 230 -18.72 -0.74 16.60
CA ALA A 230 -20.08 -1.19 16.92
C ALA A 230 -20.09 -2.56 17.61
N VAL A 231 -19.28 -3.52 17.17
CA VAL A 231 -19.23 -4.87 17.74
C VAL A 231 -18.48 -4.91 19.08
N THR A 232 -17.39 -4.16 19.18
CA THR A 232 -16.49 -4.20 20.35
C THR A 232 -16.84 -3.20 21.45
N ASN A 233 -17.91 -2.42 21.25
CA ASN A 233 -18.33 -1.31 22.11
C ASN A 233 -17.21 -0.25 22.26
N GLY A 234 -16.67 0.18 21.12
CA GLY A 234 -15.69 1.27 21.02
C GLY A 234 -14.25 0.89 21.33
N ALA A 235 -13.88 -0.40 21.25
CA ALA A 235 -12.48 -0.79 21.36
C ALA A 235 -11.66 -0.26 20.17
N GLU A 236 -10.39 0.04 20.40
CA GLU A 236 -9.48 0.49 19.35
C GLU A 236 -9.22 -0.67 18.37
N LEU A 237 -9.31 -0.40 17.07
CA LEU A 237 -8.85 -1.33 16.03
C LEU A 237 -7.35 -1.14 15.84
N HIS A 238 -6.55 -2.13 16.22
CA HIS A 238 -5.12 -2.12 15.96
C HIS A 238 -4.82 -2.62 14.55
N TYR A 239 -4.09 -1.82 13.78
CA TYR A 239 -3.61 -2.15 12.43
C TYR A 239 -2.30 -1.42 12.15
N ASN A 240 -1.56 -1.94 11.18
CA ASN A 240 -0.36 -1.35 10.63
C ASN A 240 -0.66 -0.77 9.24
N ALA A 241 0.06 0.28 8.86
CA ALA A 241 -0.14 0.94 7.58
C ALA A 241 1.16 1.10 6.79
N LEU A 242 1.06 0.79 5.50
CA LEU A 242 2.02 1.18 4.48
C LEU A 242 1.40 2.25 3.57
N GLY A 243 2.13 2.61 2.53
CA GLY A 243 1.79 3.74 1.67
C GLY A 243 2.12 5.05 2.37
N LYS A 244 2.18 6.12 1.60
CA LYS A 244 2.33 7.47 2.15
C LYS A 244 1.17 7.74 3.12
N PRO A 245 1.40 8.38 4.28
CA PRO A 245 2.63 9.01 4.75
C PRO A 245 3.59 8.10 5.55
N SER A 246 3.44 6.76 5.51
CA SER A 246 4.21 5.81 6.33
C SER A 246 5.72 5.93 6.13
N GLN A 247 6.46 5.99 7.24
CA GLN A 247 7.91 6.02 7.26
C GLN A 247 8.52 4.85 6.46
N PHE A 248 7.97 3.65 6.56
CA PHE A 248 8.47 2.47 5.84
C PHE A 248 8.46 2.67 4.32
N THR A 249 7.40 3.30 3.80
CA THR A 249 7.26 3.59 2.37
C THR A 249 8.28 4.63 1.91
N TYR A 250 8.53 5.67 2.72
CA TYR A 250 9.56 6.67 2.42
C TYR A 250 10.98 6.10 2.55
N ASP A 251 11.25 5.24 3.53
CA ASP A 251 12.53 4.52 3.66
C ASP A 251 12.83 3.65 2.45
N TYR A 252 11.81 2.93 1.95
CA TYR A 252 11.92 2.15 0.73
C TYR A 252 12.22 3.04 -0.48
N ALA A 253 11.46 4.13 -0.66
CA ALA A 253 11.67 5.07 -1.76
C ALA A 253 13.05 5.76 -1.70
N HIS A 254 13.49 6.18 -0.52
CA HIS A 254 14.79 6.78 -0.27
C HIS A 254 15.92 5.80 -0.61
N THR A 255 15.81 4.56 -0.14
CA THR A 255 16.76 3.49 -0.46
C THR A 255 16.85 3.25 -1.97
N ARG A 256 15.71 3.25 -2.68
CA ARG A 256 15.68 3.12 -4.15
C ARG A 256 16.38 4.28 -4.85
N LEU A 257 16.16 5.53 -4.39
CA LEU A 257 16.84 6.72 -4.93
C LEU A 257 18.37 6.66 -4.71
N LEU A 258 18.83 6.08 -3.61
CA LEU A 258 20.25 5.88 -3.32
C LEU A 258 20.89 4.76 -4.16
N GLN A 259 20.24 3.59 -4.24
CA GLN A 259 20.74 2.40 -4.93
C GLN A 259 20.75 2.53 -6.45
N TYR A 260 19.86 3.35 -7.00
CA TYR A 260 19.73 3.53 -8.45
C TYR A 260 21.06 3.92 -9.14
N TYR A 261 22.00 4.57 -8.45
CA TYR A 261 23.32 4.90 -9.02
C TYR A 261 24.40 3.84 -8.80
N SER A 262 24.35 3.01 -7.76
CA SER A 262 25.37 1.97 -7.54
C SER A 262 25.34 0.92 -8.65
N THR A 263 24.16 0.65 -9.22
CA THR A 263 23.99 -0.26 -10.37
C THR A 263 24.43 0.37 -11.70
N MET A 264 24.36 1.69 -11.86
CA MET A 264 24.80 2.39 -13.08
C MET A 264 26.32 2.55 -13.21
N LYS A 265 27.08 2.45 -12.13
CA LYS A 265 28.55 2.55 -12.13
C LYS A 265 29.29 1.24 -12.43
N GLY A 266 28.61 0.18 -12.87
CA GLY A 266 29.25 -0.97 -13.51
C GLY A 266 30.01 -1.94 -12.60
N GLY A 267 29.58 -2.17 -11.36
CA GLY A 267 30.25 -3.17 -10.53
C GLY A 267 29.43 -3.67 -9.35
N ARG A 268 28.99 -4.94 -9.45
CA ARG A 268 28.55 -5.86 -8.39
C ARG A 268 27.49 -5.33 -7.41
N GLU A 269 26.50 -6.16 -7.11
CA GLU A 269 25.73 -6.02 -5.87
C GLU A 269 26.70 -6.15 -4.69
N VAL A 270 27.23 -5.02 -4.23
CA VAL A 270 28.00 -4.94 -3.00
C VAL A 270 26.97 -4.73 -1.90
N GLY A 271 26.69 -5.80 -1.16
CA GLY A 271 25.96 -5.72 0.10
C GLY A 271 26.67 -4.73 1.03
N GLY A 272 26.01 -3.60 1.30
CA GLY A 272 26.46 -2.61 2.27
C GLY A 272 26.03 -1.19 1.94
N ARG A 273 25.40 -0.52 2.93
CA ARG A 273 24.97 0.90 2.93
C ARG A 273 26.07 1.94 2.61
N LYS A 274 27.32 1.54 2.33
CA LYS A 274 28.52 2.41 2.39
C LYS A 274 28.93 3.10 1.09
N ASP A 275 28.41 2.71 -0.08
CA ASP A 275 28.80 3.30 -1.39
C ASP A 275 27.69 4.13 -2.07
N ALA A 276 26.60 4.44 -1.35
CA ALA A 276 25.54 5.28 -1.89
C ALA A 276 26.01 6.74 -2.05
N THR A 277 25.88 7.32 -3.24
CA THR A 277 26.15 8.75 -3.43
C THR A 277 25.10 9.54 -2.65
N PRO A 278 25.49 10.39 -1.68
CA PRO A 278 24.53 11.08 -0.82
C PRO A 278 23.57 11.96 -1.63
N LEU A 279 22.35 12.12 -1.11
CA LEU A 279 21.36 13.06 -1.62
C LEU A 279 21.39 14.30 -0.73
N ARG A 280 21.48 15.49 -1.34
CA ARG A 280 21.31 16.72 -0.56
C ARG A 280 19.83 16.96 -0.27
N ARG A 281 19.00 16.79 -1.29
CA ARG A 281 17.57 17.08 -1.24
C ARG A 281 16.76 16.18 -2.17
N VAL A 282 15.56 15.82 -1.73
CA VAL A 282 14.54 15.13 -2.51
C VAL A 282 13.29 16.00 -2.54
N TYR A 283 12.69 16.19 -3.71
CA TYR A 283 11.45 16.94 -3.88
C TYR A 283 10.29 15.96 -4.08
N MET A 284 9.34 15.93 -3.13
CA MET A 284 8.12 15.15 -3.24
C MET A 284 7.03 16.00 -3.89
N ILE A 285 6.64 15.66 -5.12
CA ILE A 285 5.60 16.35 -5.87
C ILE A 285 4.33 15.51 -5.83
N GLY A 286 3.26 16.04 -5.24
CA GLY A 286 2.01 15.33 -5.06
C GLY A 286 0.80 16.24 -4.93
N ASP A 287 -0.38 15.66 -4.88
CA ASP A 287 -1.67 16.36 -4.92
C ASP A 287 -2.50 16.20 -3.63
N ASN A 288 -2.07 15.33 -2.72
CA ASN A 288 -2.79 15.01 -1.50
C ASN A 288 -2.03 15.49 -0.23
N PRO A 289 -2.53 16.51 0.48
CA PRO A 289 -1.89 17.05 1.68
C PRO A 289 -1.66 16.02 2.79
N GLU A 290 -2.64 15.16 3.05
CA GLU A 290 -2.63 14.14 4.10
C GLU A 290 -1.67 12.98 3.82
N SER A 291 -1.25 12.83 2.56
CA SER A 291 -0.47 11.70 2.06
C SER A 291 0.92 12.15 1.59
N ASP A 292 0.98 12.88 0.46
CA ASP A 292 2.23 13.31 -0.17
C ASP A 292 2.98 14.36 0.65
N ILE A 293 2.25 15.39 1.08
CA ILE A 293 2.84 16.57 1.73
C ILE A 293 3.20 16.23 3.16
N ARG A 294 2.26 15.64 3.90
CA ARG A 294 2.49 15.12 5.24
C ARG A 294 3.69 14.16 5.27
N GLY A 295 3.69 13.15 4.41
CA GLY A 295 4.74 12.13 4.40
C GLY A 295 6.13 12.73 4.16
N ALA A 296 6.26 13.64 3.21
CA ALA A 296 7.54 14.30 2.94
C ALA A 296 7.97 15.26 4.07
N ASN A 297 7.03 15.92 4.74
CA ASN A 297 7.32 16.82 5.85
C ASN A 297 7.73 16.07 7.14
N GLU A 298 7.15 14.89 7.38
CA GLU A 298 7.41 14.05 8.56
C GLU A 298 8.66 13.15 8.38
N TYR A 299 9.09 12.92 7.14
CA TYR A 299 10.19 12.01 6.85
C TYR A 299 11.57 12.66 7.04
N CYS A 300 12.32 12.13 8.00
CA CYS A 300 13.68 12.57 8.34
C CYS A 300 14.67 11.39 8.24
N PRO A 301 15.29 11.16 7.06
CA PRO A 301 16.25 10.07 6.90
C PRO A 301 17.53 10.32 7.70
N GLU A 302 18.15 9.24 8.20
CA GLU A 302 19.37 9.28 9.04
C GLU A 302 20.58 9.90 8.34
N ASP A 303 20.61 9.91 7.00
CA ASP A 303 21.72 10.42 6.20
C ASP A 303 21.70 11.95 6.01
N GLY A 304 20.71 12.65 6.61
CA GLY A 304 20.58 14.10 6.55
C GLY A 304 20.00 14.64 5.24
N THR A 305 19.49 13.77 4.35
CA THR A 305 18.81 14.21 3.13
C THR A 305 17.54 15.00 3.47
N GLU A 306 17.43 16.22 2.95
CA GLU A 306 16.22 17.04 3.14
C GLU A 306 15.11 16.61 2.17
N TRP A 307 13.93 16.29 2.68
CA TRP A 307 12.73 16.08 1.87
C TRP A 307 11.89 17.35 1.84
N VAL A 308 11.56 17.84 0.64
CA VAL A 308 10.79 19.08 0.43
C VAL A 308 9.53 18.73 -0.36
N SER A 309 8.37 19.05 0.22
CA SER A 309 7.06 18.81 -0.40
C SER A 309 6.66 19.94 -1.34
N ILE A 310 6.05 19.58 -2.48
CA ILE A 310 5.47 20.48 -3.48
C ILE A 310 4.06 19.98 -3.79
N LEU A 311 3.07 20.83 -3.54
CA LEU A 311 1.66 20.53 -3.78
C LEU A 311 1.23 21.03 -5.16
N VAL A 312 0.65 20.14 -5.98
CA VAL A 312 0.07 20.50 -7.28
C VAL A 312 -1.44 20.69 -7.19
N ARG A 313 -2.00 21.57 -8.04
CA ARG A 313 -3.45 21.86 -8.09
C ARG A 313 -4.24 20.95 -9.02
N THR A 314 -3.59 19.96 -9.65
CA THR A 314 -4.22 19.06 -10.65
C THR A 314 -4.91 17.83 -10.06
N GLY A 315 -5.11 17.74 -8.75
CA GLY A 315 -5.54 16.48 -8.10
C GLY A 315 -6.48 16.64 -6.91
N VAL A 316 -6.23 15.91 -5.83
CA VAL A 316 -7.10 15.81 -4.65
C VAL A 316 -7.34 17.18 -4.01
N TRP A 317 -6.27 17.94 -3.75
CA TRP A 317 -6.40 19.28 -3.20
C TRP A 317 -6.74 20.31 -4.27
N THR A 318 -7.75 21.11 -3.96
CA THR A 318 -8.10 22.32 -4.70
C THR A 318 -8.43 23.40 -3.69
N GLU A 319 -8.03 24.63 -3.98
CA GLU A 319 -8.36 25.76 -3.13
C GLU A 319 -9.86 26.02 -3.19
N THR A 320 -10.52 25.94 -2.04
CA THR A 320 -11.97 26.17 -1.91
C THR A 320 -12.22 27.27 -0.87
N GLU A 321 -13.44 27.81 -0.82
CA GLU A 321 -13.79 28.79 0.21
C GLU A 321 -13.64 28.23 1.63
N THR A 322 -13.94 26.94 1.82
CA THR A 322 -13.87 26.22 3.09
C THR A 322 -12.47 25.72 3.42
N GLU A 323 -11.63 25.53 2.42
CA GLU A 323 -10.25 25.03 2.56
C GLU A 323 -9.32 25.87 1.67
N ARG A 324 -8.92 27.03 2.19
CA ARG A 324 -8.04 27.98 1.49
C ARG A 324 -6.56 27.59 1.55
N GLU A 325 -6.17 26.85 2.58
CA GLU A 325 -4.80 26.37 2.78
C GLU A 325 -4.83 24.87 3.06
N PRO A 326 -3.84 24.10 2.55
CA PRO A 326 -3.74 22.68 2.87
C PRO A 326 -3.41 22.49 4.35
N ARG A 327 -4.00 21.45 4.97
CA ARG A 327 -3.76 21.12 6.38
C ARG A 327 -2.28 20.91 6.71
N TYR A 328 -1.52 20.36 5.77
CA TYR A 328 -0.07 20.22 5.85
C TYR A 328 0.58 21.22 4.90
N LYS A 329 1.39 22.13 5.44
CA LYS A 329 2.01 23.21 4.66
C LYS A 329 3.12 22.67 3.75
N PRO A 330 3.04 22.82 2.42
CA PRO A 330 4.11 22.42 1.52
C PRO A 330 5.20 23.50 1.42
N GLY A 331 6.36 23.13 0.87
CA GLY A 331 7.40 24.09 0.48
C GLY A 331 6.98 24.99 -0.68
N ALA A 332 6.12 24.50 -1.56
CA ALA A 332 5.49 25.28 -2.63
C ALA A 332 4.11 24.72 -3.02
N ILE A 333 3.25 25.60 -3.52
CA ILE A 333 2.00 25.24 -4.21
C ILE A 333 2.13 25.72 -5.65
N VAL A 334 1.92 24.82 -6.61
CA VAL A 334 2.12 25.08 -8.04
C VAL A 334 0.93 24.55 -8.84
N ASP A 335 0.81 24.98 -10.11
CA ASP A 335 -0.33 24.60 -10.93
C ASP A 335 -0.29 23.12 -11.32
N ASP A 336 0.85 22.64 -11.81
CA ASP A 336 1.02 21.23 -12.21
C ASP A 336 2.43 20.66 -11.96
N VAL A 337 2.63 19.39 -12.34
CA VAL A 337 3.89 18.67 -12.16
C VAL A 337 5.08 19.32 -12.88
N VAL A 338 4.85 19.95 -14.03
CA VAL A 338 5.92 20.60 -14.81
C VAL A 338 6.41 21.82 -14.05
N ASP A 339 5.49 22.62 -13.50
CA ASP A 339 5.83 23.79 -12.70
C ASP A 339 6.50 23.40 -11.37
N GLY A 340 6.11 22.27 -10.79
CA GLY A 340 6.79 21.71 -9.62
C GLY A 340 8.24 21.32 -9.91
N ILE A 341 8.52 20.70 -11.06
CA ILE A 341 9.88 20.34 -11.47
C ILE A 341 10.71 21.61 -11.79
N VAL A 342 10.12 22.59 -12.46
CA VAL A 342 10.78 23.89 -12.72
C VAL A 342 11.13 24.59 -11.41
N TRP A 343 10.22 24.63 -10.45
CA TRP A 343 10.45 25.24 -9.14
C TRP A 343 11.59 24.54 -8.39
N ALA A 344 11.57 23.20 -8.35
CA ALA A 344 12.63 22.41 -7.74
C ALA A 344 13.99 22.68 -8.39
N LEU A 345 14.06 22.67 -9.74
CA LEU A 345 15.29 22.92 -10.48
C LEU A 345 15.86 24.33 -10.25
N ARG A 346 15.00 25.36 -10.19
CA ARG A 346 15.43 26.74 -9.89
C ARG A 346 15.99 26.88 -8.49
N ASN A 347 15.42 26.19 -7.50
CA ASN A 347 15.95 26.15 -6.14
C ASN A 347 17.29 25.40 -6.03
N GLU A 348 17.64 24.60 -7.04
CA GLU A 348 18.95 23.96 -7.20
C GLU A 348 19.91 24.79 -8.09
N GLY A 349 19.52 26.02 -8.48
CA GLY A 349 20.35 26.91 -9.30
C GLY A 349 20.35 26.60 -10.80
N VAL A 350 19.43 25.75 -11.28
CA VAL A 350 19.29 25.44 -12.70
C VAL A 350 18.35 26.45 -13.36
N ASP A 351 18.87 27.23 -14.29
CA ASP A 351 18.05 28.14 -15.11
C ASP A 351 17.23 27.34 -16.12
N VAL A 352 15.94 27.18 -15.83
CA VAL A 352 14.99 26.44 -16.64
C VAL A 352 13.62 27.10 -16.55
N ASP A 353 12.84 26.99 -17.61
CA ASP A 353 11.44 27.38 -17.63
C ASP A 353 10.58 26.23 -18.17
N ARG A 354 9.26 26.42 -18.14
CA ARG A 354 8.31 25.42 -18.63
C ARG A 354 8.57 25.04 -20.09
N LYS A 355 8.85 26.03 -20.94
CA LYS A 355 9.03 25.83 -22.38
C LYS A 355 10.28 24.99 -22.68
N THR A 356 11.41 25.33 -22.07
CA THR A 356 12.69 24.63 -22.22
C THR A 356 12.64 23.22 -21.65
N LEU A 357 11.99 23.01 -20.50
CA LEU A 357 11.82 21.67 -19.91
C LEU A 357 10.93 20.75 -20.78
N LEU A 358 9.90 21.30 -21.41
CA LEU A 358 9.03 20.56 -22.32
C LEU A 358 9.72 20.29 -23.66
N ALA A 359 10.48 21.25 -24.18
CA ALA A 359 11.17 21.16 -25.48
C ALA A 359 12.38 20.21 -25.49
N GLY A 360 13.02 19.94 -24.35
CA GLY A 360 14.22 19.08 -24.22
C GLY A 360 14.00 17.58 -24.46
N GLY A 361 13.07 17.20 -25.33
CA GLY A 361 12.76 15.81 -25.71
C GLY A 361 12.91 15.51 -27.21
N GLY A 362 13.61 16.38 -27.96
CA GLY A 362 13.95 16.19 -29.37
C GLY A 362 15.31 15.55 -29.58
#